data_AF-A0A966PZM9-F1
#
_entry.id   AF-A0A966PZM9-F1
#
_cell.length_a   1.000
_cell.length_b   1.000
_cell.length_c   1.000
_cell.angle_alpha   90.00
_cell.angle_beta   90.00
_cell.angle_gamma   90.00
#
_symmetry.space_group_name_H-M   'P 1'
#
loop_
_entity.id
_entity.type
_entity.pdbx_description
1 polymer ?
#
loop_
_entity_poly.entity_id
_entity_poly.type
_entity_poly.pdbx_seq_one_letter_code
_entity_poly.pdbx_strand_id
1 'polypeptide(L)'
;MTSGRKNMDQQMYHDQVMMEKQMMEVNKYITEGSKMGVYVKLMKARLELAKRKLNKSGHNKFAGYKYFELGDFLPEIQQIFADLNLCGIVSFGQELATLTITDTEDNSQTQITSPMSTAALKGCHEVQNLGAVQTYIRRYLWVAALEIVEHDVVDASAGAATFKMKDTKAEDFI
;
A
#
# COMPACT_ATOMS: atom_id res chain seq x y z
N MET A 1 -45.24 55.15 -6.58
CA MET A 1 -43.91 54.77 -7.16
C MET A 1 -43.06 53.88 -6.25
N THR A 2 -43.42 53.68 -4.98
CA THR A 2 -42.61 52.93 -3.98
C THR A 2 -42.80 51.41 -3.99
N SER A 3 -43.91 50.88 -4.52
CA SER A 3 -44.22 49.44 -4.53
C SER A 3 -43.37 48.64 -5.53
N GLY A 4 -43.11 49.20 -6.72
CA GLY A 4 -42.34 48.51 -7.78
C GLY A 4 -40.85 48.33 -7.48
N ARG A 5 -40.23 49.24 -6.71
CA ARG A 5 -38.83 49.08 -6.28
C ARG A 5 -38.68 47.97 -5.23
N LYS A 6 -39.57 47.91 -4.24
CA LYS A 6 -39.54 46.85 -3.22
C LYS A 6 -39.71 45.44 -3.81
N ASN A 7 -40.58 45.28 -4.81
CA ASN A 7 -40.74 44.00 -5.50
C ASN A 7 -39.51 43.62 -6.35
N MET A 8 -38.84 44.59 -6.98
CA MET A 8 -37.58 44.33 -7.70
C MET A 8 -36.46 43.88 -6.75
N ASP A 9 -36.32 44.53 -5.59
CA ASP A 9 -35.31 44.17 -4.60
C ASP A 9 -35.55 42.76 -4.02
N GLN A 10 -36.82 42.39 -3.84
CA GLN A 10 -37.21 41.07 -3.34
C GLN A 10 -36.98 39.96 -4.37
N GLN A 11 -37.22 40.25 -5.65
CA GLN A 11 -36.93 39.33 -6.75
C GLN A 11 -35.43 39.13 -6.92
N MET A 12 -34.62 40.20 -6.92
CA MET A 12 -33.16 40.08 -7.00
C MET A 12 -32.58 39.27 -5.84
N TYR A 13 -33.08 39.48 -4.62
CA TYR A 13 -32.67 38.68 -3.47
C TYR A 13 -33.03 37.20 -3.63
N HIS A 14 -34.24 36.89 -4.12
CA HIS A 14 -34.65 35.52 -4.40
C HIS A 14 -33.75 34.87 -5.47
N ASP A 15 -33.49 35.56 -6.57
CA ASP A 15 -32.66 35.07 -7.68
C ASP A 15 -31.22 34.81 -7.21
N GLN A 16 -30.65 35.70 -6.39
CA GLN A 16 -29.34 35.50 -5.79
C GLN A 16 -29.28 34.24 -4.92
N VAL A 17 -30.26 34.04 -4.04
CA VAL A 17 -30.32 32.86 -3.16
C VAL A 17 -30.47 31.57 -3.97
N MET A 18 -31.24 31.59 -5.06
CA MET A 18 -31.40 30.42 -5.94
C MET A 18 -30.10 30.10 -6.70
N MET A 19 -29.40 31.14 -7.16
CA MET A 19 -28.10 30.99 -7.84
C MET A 19 -27.02 30.46 -6.89
N GLU A 20 -26.98 30.93 -5.64
CA GLU A 20 -26.08 30.41 -4.59
C GLU A 20 -26.35 28.94 -4.28
N LYS A 21 -27.62 28.53 -4.18
CA LYS A 21 -28.00 27.11 -3.98
C LYS A 21 -27.56 26.24 -5.16
N GLN A 22 -27.79 26.71 -6.40
CA GLN A 22 -27.37 26.00 -7.60
C GLN A 22 -25.85 25.85 -7.68
N MET A 23 -25.10 26.89 -7.30
CA MET A 23 -23.63 26.85 -7.22
C MET A 23 -23.14 25.88 -6.14
N MET A 24 -23.79 25.83 -4.97
CA MET A 24 -23.46 24.82 -3.93
C MET A 24 -23.69 23.40 -4.43
N GLU A 25 -24.79 23.16 -5.15
CA GLU A 25 -25.12 21.85 -5.70
C GLU A 25 -24.11 21.41 -6.77
N VAL A 26 -23.74 22.31 -7.69
CA VAL A 26 -22.68 22.05 -8.70
C VAL A 26 -21.34 21.76 -8.03
N ASN A 27 -20.93 22.54 -7.02
CA ASN A 27 -19.68 22.32 -6.31
C ASN A 27 -19.66 20.95 -5.62
N LYS A 28 -20.77 20.56 -4.98
CA LYS A 28 -20.93 19.23 -4.39
C LYS A 28 -20.68 18.13 -5.43
N TYR A 29 -21.32 18.20 -6.61
CA TYR A 29 -21.12 17.24 -7.70
C TYR A 29 -19.68 17.21 -8.22
N ILE A 30 -18.99 18.35 -8.30
CA ILE A 30 -17.58 18.43 -8.72
C ILE A 30 -16.68 17.73 -7.68
N THR A 31 -16.87 18.00 -6.38
CA THR A 31 -16.11 17.32 -5.32
C THR A 31 -16.41 15.83 -5.22
N GLU A 32 -17.66 15.42 -5.42
CA GLU A 32 -18.07 14.01 -5.42
C GLU A 32 -17.55 13.27 -6.66
N GLY A 33 -17.42 13.96 -7.80
CA GLY A 33 -16.87 13.41 -9.05
C GLY A 33 -15.33 13.39 -9.11
N SER A 34 -14.64 14.18 -8.29
CA SER A 34 -13.17 14.23 -8.22
C SER A 34 -12.63 13.35 -7.09
N LYS A 35 -12.95 12.05 -7.14
CA LYS A 35 -12.30 11.08 -6.25
C LYS A 35 -10.86 10.85 -6.71
N MET A 36 -9.94 10.82 -5.75
CA MET A 36 -8.53 10.53 -6.04
C MET A 36 -8.39 9.07 -6.44
N GLY A 37 -7.92 8.79 -7.66
CA GLY A 37 -7.68 7.42 -8.08
C GLY A 37 -6.55 6.73 -7.30
N VAL A 38 -6.48 5.40 -7.44
CA VAL A 38 -5.57 4.50 -6.70
C VAL A 38 -4.10 4.97 -6.65
N TYR A 39 -3.55 5.52 -7.73
CA TYR A 39 -2.14 5.97 -7.77
C TYR A 39 -1.86 7.16 -6.85
N VAL A 40 -2.79 8.13 -6.79
CA VAL A 40 -2.66 9.29 -5.90
C VAL A 40 -2.74 8.84 -4.45
N LYS A 41 -3.66 7.94 -4.13
CA LYS A 41 -3.79 7.36 -2.79
C LYS A 41 -2.58 6.51 -2.41
N LEU A 42 -2.04 5.69 -3.32
CA LEU A 42 -0.82 4.93 -3.08
C LEU A 42 0.37 5.84 -2.78
N MET A 43 0.53 6.94 -3.52
CA MET A 43 1.58 7.93 -3.22
C MET A 43 1.38 8.57 -1.84
N LYS A 44 0.13 8.91 -1.46
CA LYS A 44 -0.18 9.38 -0.10
C LYS A 44 0.18 8.34 0.96
N ALA A 45 -0.16 7.06 0.73
CA ALA A 45 0.18 5.98 1.66
C ALA A 45 1.69 5.86 1.88
N ARG A 46 2.49 5.96 0.81
CA ARG A 46 3.97 6.00 0.88
C ARG A 46 4.48 7.16 1.74
N LEU A 47 3.93 8.37 1.54
CA LEU A 47 4.30 9.54 2.33
C LEU A 47 3.90 9.42 3.81
N GLU A 48 2.72 8.88 4.10
CA GLU A 48 2.30 8.65 5.49
C GLU A 48 3.14 7.59 6.18
N LEU A 49 3.49 6.51 5.49
CA LEU A 49 4.35 5.46 6.03
C LEU A 49 5.76 5.99 6.32
N ALA A 50 6.31 6.85 5.45
CA ALA A 50 7.62 7.46 5.64
C ALA A 50 7.70 8.35 6.91
N LYS A 51 6.56 8.83 7.42
CA LYS A 51 6.49 9.58 8.69
C LYS A 51 6.45 8.65 9.91
N ARG A 52 6.13 7.36 9.73
CA ARG A 52 6.07 6.38 10.82
C ARG A 52 7.48 5.91 11.18
N LYS A 53 7.71 5.69 12.46
CA LYS A 53 8.94 5.05 12.94
C LYS A 53 8.76 3.54 12.91
N LEU A 54 9.25 2.91 11.84
CA LEU A 54 9.30 1.46 11.73
C LEU A 54 10.57 0.93 12.39
N ASN A 55 10.46 -0.16 13.15
CA ASN A 55 11.61 -0.82 13.78
C ASN A 55 11.75 -2.23 13.22
N LYS A 56 12.99 -2.66 12.99
CA LYS A 56 13.29 -4.02 12.51
C LYS A 56 13.30 -5.00 13.68
N SER A 57 12.41 -6.00 13.68
CA SER A 57 12.43 -7.12 14.63
C SER A 57 13.36 -8.24 14.17
N GLY A 58 13.46 -8.45 12.86
CA GLY A 58 14.22 -9.54 12.26
C GLY A 58 15.73 -9.39 12.45
N HIS A 59 16.40 -10.51 12.73
CA HIS A 59 17.85 -10.53 12.92
C HIS A 59 18.50 -11.75 12.28
N ASN A 60 19.32 -11.52 11.26
CA ASN A 60 20.14 -12.56 10.67
C ASN A 60 21.38 -12.77 11.56
N LYS A 61 21.37 -13.84 12.35
CA LYS A 61 22.48 -14.16 13.28
C LYS A 61 23.78 -14.53 12.58
N PHE A 62 23.71 -15.05 11.35
CA PHE A 62 24.89 -15.47 10.59
C PHE A 62 25.63 -14.28 9.98
N ALA A 63 24.89 -13.33 9.42
CA ALA A 63 25.46 -12.15 8.75
C ALA A 63 25.45 -10.88 9.63
N GLY A 64 24.84 -10.94 10.82
CA GLY A 64 24.87 -9.89 11.83
C GLY A 64 23.96 -8.68 11.56
N TYR A 65 23.17 -8.67 10.49
CA TYR A 65 22.30 -7.54 10.15
C TYR A 65 20.85 -7.72 10.64
N LYS A 66 20.13 -6.61 10.77
CA LYS A 66 18.68 -6.59 11.04
C LYS A 66 17.90 -6.33 9.76
N TYR A 67 16.73 -6.94 9.63
CA TYR A 67 15.82 -6.81 8.49
C TYR A 67 14.38 -6.61 8.96
N PHE A 68 13.52 -6.07 8.10
CA PHE A 68 12.10 -5.93 8.45
C PHE A 68 11.35 -7.25 8.33
N GLU A 69 10.50 -7.55 9.30
CA GLU A 69 9.51 -8.61 9.23
C GLU A 69 8.14 -8.05 8.88
N LEU A 70 7.22 -8.92 8.45
CA LEU A 70 5.87 -8.47 8.07
C LEU A 70 5.17 -7.74 9.23
N GLY A 71 5.39 -8.19 10.47
CA GLY A 71 4.84 -7.56 11.67
C GLY A 71 5.36 -6.15 11.94
N ASP A 72 6.53 -5.78 11.40
CA ASP A 72 7.14 -4.47 11.65
C ASP A 72 6.44 -3.32 10.92
N PHE A 73 5.78 -3.62 9.81
CA PHE A 73 5.19 -2.59 8.94
C PHE A 73 3.75 -2.87 8.52
N LEU A 74 3.30 -4.13 8.43
CA LEU A 74 1.94 -4.41 7.97
C LEU A 74 0.86 -3.75 8.84
N PRO A 75 0.92 -3.74 10.18
CA PRO A 75 -0.10 -3.08 10.99
C PRO A 75 -0.25 -1.58 10.65
N GLU A 76 0.87 -0.87 10.48
CA GLU A 76 0.88 0.54 10.10
C GLU A 76 0.36 0.76 8.68
N ILE A 77 0.77 -0.09 7.73
CA ILE A 77 0.27 -0.03 6.34
C ILE A 77 -1.24 -0.26 6.30
N GLN A 78 -1.75 -1.25 7.03
CA GLN A 78 -3.18 -1.57 7.04
C GLN A 78 -4.01 -0.41 7.61
N GLN A 79 -3.50 0.29 8.64
CA GLN A 79 -4.16 1.49 9.16
C GLN A 79 -4.18 2.61 8.12
N ILE A 80 -3.04 2.90 7.47
CA ILE A 80 -2.94 3.92 6.43
C ILE A 80 -3.85 3.60 5.24
N PHE A 81 -3.90 2.33 4.82
CA PHE A 81 -4.74 1.88 3.72
C PHE A 81 -6.22 2.03 4.06
N ALA A 82 -6.63 1.65 5.28
CA ALA A 82 -8.00 1.86 5.74
C ALA A 82 -8.40 3.35 5.72
N ASP A 83 -7.52 4.24 6.21
CA ASP A 83 -7.78 5.68 6.24
C ASP A 83 -7.89 6.31 4.82
N LEU A 84 -7.27 5.68 3.83
CA LEU A 84 -7.25 6.13 2.42
C LEU A 84 -8.27 5.39 1.54
N ASN A 85 -9.10 4.50 2.10
CA ASN A 85 -9.99 3.62 1.34
C ASN A 85 -9.23 2.76 0.31
N LEU A 86 -8.09 2.21 0.69
CA LEU A 86 -7.31 1.25 -0.08
C LEU A 86 -7.42 -0.14 0.55
N CYS A 87 -7.41 -1.17 -0.30
CA CYS A 87 -7.32 -2.56 0.12
C CYS A 87 -6.22 -3.27 -0.69
N GLY A 88 -5.23 -3.84 0.01
CA GLY A 88 -4.17 -4.64 -0.60
C GLY A 88 -4.42 -6.14 -0.41
N ILE A 89 -4.46 -6.89 -1.50
CA ILE A 89 -4.64 -8.35 -1.48
C ILE A 89 -3.44 -9.01 -2.17
N VAL A 90 -2.79 -9.95 -1.47
CA VAL A 90 -1.72 -10.78 -2.04
C VAL A 90 -2.31 -12.11 -2.50
N SER A 91 -2.03 -12.49 -3.74
CA SER A 91 -2.34 -13.80 -4.31
C SER A 91 -1.07 -14.50 -4.79
N PHE A 92 -1.09 -15.83 -4.74
CA PHE A 92 0.04 -16.67 -5.16
C PHE A 92 -0.45 -17.63 -6.25
N GLY A 93 0.01 -17.42 -7.48
CA GLY A 93 -0.10 -18.37 -8.57
C GLY A 93 1.06 -19.38 -8.56
N GLN A 94 1.09 -20.25 -9.56
CA GLN A 94 2.20 -21.21 -9.73
C GLN A 94 3.52 -20.50 -10.08
N GLU A 95 3.45 -19.47 -10.94
CA GLU A 95 4.64 -18.77 -11.47
C GLU A 95 4.78 -17.34 -10.95
N LEU A 96 3.69 -16.72 -10.50
CA LEU A 96 3.65 -15.29 -10.17
C LEU A 96 2.89 -15.06 -8.86
N ALA A 97 3.47 -14.25 -7.99
CA ALA A 97 2.78 -13.65 -6.86
C ALA A 97 2.41 -12.20 -7.20
N THR A 98 1.22 -11.77 -6.78
CA THR A 98 0.69 -10.45 -7.10
C THR A 98 0.12 -9.80 -5.85
N LEU A 99 0.51 -8.55 -5.58
CA LEU A 99 -0.18 -7.64 -4.67
C LEU A 99 -1.07 -6.71 -5.51
N THR A 100 -2.38 -6.88 -5.40
CA THR A 100 -3.38 -5.98 -6.00
C THR A 100 -3.80 -4.96 -4.96
N ILE A 101 -3.59 -3.68 -5.26
CA ILE A 101 -4.04 -2.56 -4.44
C ILE A 101 -5.26 -1.96 -5.13
N THR A 102 -6.38 -1.97 -4.43
CA THR A 102 -7.69 -1.50 -4.94
C THR A 102 -8.13 -0.29 -4.14
N ASP A 103 -8.53 0.76 -4.84
CA ASP A 103 -9.35 1.83 -4.27
C ASP A 103 -10.79 1.33 -4.11
N THR A 104 -11.27 1.24 -2.87
CA THR A 104 -12.59 0.69 -2.57
C THR A 104 -13.73 1.67 -2.86
N GLU A 105 -13.43 2.91 -3.25
CA GLU A 105 -14.44 3.91 -3.59
C GLU A 105 -14.80 3.95 -5.07
N ASP A 106 -13.83 3.72 -5.96
CA ASP A 106 -14.01 3.80 -7.41
C ASP A 106 -13.62 2.49 -8.14
N ASN A 107 -13.12 1.48 -7.41
CA ASN A 107 -12.63 0.20 -7.91
C ASN A 107 -11.42 0.29 -8.85
N SER A 108 -10.74 1.43 -8.92
CA SER A 108 -9.45 1.53 -9.61
C SER A 108 -8.40 0.68 -8.92
N GLN A 109 -7.50 0.08 -9.70
CA GLN A 109 -6.52 -0.89 -9.21
C GLN A 109 -5.13 -0.64 -9.77
N THR A 110 -4.13 -1.03 -8.98
CA THR A 110 -2.75 -1.20 -9.45
C THR A 110 -2.16 -2.48 -8.87
N GLN A 111 -1.14 -3.02 -9.53
CA GLN A 111 -0.56 -4.32 -9.17
C GLN A 111 0.95 -4.23 -9.10
N ILE A 112 1.50 -4.85 -8.06
CA ILE A 112 2.93 -5.15 -7.93
C ILE A 112 3.08 -6.67 -8.02
N THR A 113 4.04 -7.13 -8.80
CA THR A 113 4.23 -8.56 -9.05
C THR A 113 5.65 -9.00 -8.73
N SER A 114 5.81 -10.28 -8.42
CA SER A 114 7.09 -10.95 -8.25
C SER A 114 7.00 -12.36 -8.81
N PRO A 115 8.02 -12.86 -9.52
CA PRO A 115 8.08 -14.27 -9.87
C PRO A 115 8.09 -15.14 -8.60
N MET A 116 7.49 -16.32 -8.70
CA MET A 116 7.63 -17.37 -7.69
C MET A 116 9.03 -17.98 -7.74
N SER A 117 9.47 -18.50 -6.61
CA SER A 117 10.75 -19.19 -6.47
C SER A 117 10.57 -20.52 -5.74
N THR A 118 11.66 -21.23 -5.48
CA THR A 118 11.67 -22.47 -4.71
C THR A 118 12.50 -22.29 -3.45
N ALA A 119 12.17 -23.07 -2.41
CA ALA A 119 12.98 -23.19 -1.21
C ALA A 119 13.24 -24.67 -0.92
N ALA A 120 14.40 -24.96 -0.33
CA ALA A 120 14.79 -26.31 0.07
C ALA A 120 15.39 -26.26 1.48
N LEU A 121 14.53 -25.94 2.46
CA LEU A 121 14.94 -25.78 3.85
C LEU A 121 15.18 -27.15 4.49
N LYS A 122 16.30 -27.27 5.20
CA LYS A 122 16.70 -28.53 5.85
C LYS A 122 15.66 -28.92 6.90
N GLY A 123 15.12 -30.14 6.77
CA GLY A 123 14.13 -30.67 7.70
C GLY A 123 12.69 -30.22 7.43
N CYS A 124 12.43 -29.54 6.31
CA CYS A 124 11.09 -29.10 5.92
C CYS A 124 10.50 -29.92 4.78
N HIS A 125 9.20 -30.18 4.87
CA HIS A 125 8.42 -30.77 3.78
C HIS A 125 8.01 -29.72 2.74
N GLU A 126 7.59 -30.16 1.55
CA GLU A 126 7.30 -29.28 0.41
C GLU A 126 6.32 -28.14 0.75
N VAL A 127 5.26 -28.41 1.53
CA VAL A 127 4.30 -27.37 1.93
C VAL A 127 4.91 -26.30 2.85
N GLN A 128 5.88 -26.67 3.69
CA GLN A 128 6.60 -25.71 4.54
C GLN A 128 7.57 -24.87 3.72
N ASN A 129 8.24 -25.49 2.75
CA ASN A 129 9.08 -24.78 1.77
C ASN A 129 8.24 -23.78 0.97
N LEU A 130 7.03 -24.16 0.53
CA LEU A 130 6.09 -23.25 -0.13
C LEU A 130 5.68 -22.09 0.79
N GLY A 131 5.35 -22.37 2.05
CA GLY A 131 5.01 -21.33 3.04
C GLY A 131 6.15 -20.34 3.26
N ALA A 132 7.39 -20.81 3.29
CA ALA A 132 8.58 -19.97 3.39
C ALA A 132 8.72 -19.05 2.15
N VAL A 133 8.60 -19.61 0.94
CA VAL A 133 8.61 -18.82 -0.31
C VAL A 133 7.52 -17.75 -0.30
N GLN A 134 6.28 -18.13 0.02
CA GLN A 134 5.14 -17.21 0.01
C GLN A 134 5.30 -16.08 1.03
N THR A 135 5.79 -16.39 2.23
CA THR A 135 6.04 -15.39 3.29
C THR A 135 7.11 -14.39 2.86
N TYR A 136 8.19 -14.89 2.25
CA TYR A 136 9.29 -14.05 1.79
C TYR A 136 8.87 -13.15 0.63
N ILE A 137 8.17 -13.70 -0.37
CA ILE A 137 7.67 -12.92 -1.50
C ILE A 137 6.63 -11.90 -1.06
N ARG A 138 5.72 -12.26 -0.13
CA ARG A 138 4.75 -11.32 0.45
C ARG A 138 5.45 -10.08 1.01
N ARG A 139 6.56 -10.28 1.73
CA ARG A 139 7.35 -9.17 2.28
C ARG A 139 7.87 -8.26 1.17
N TYR A 140 8.46 -8.82 0.12
CA TYR A 140 8.98 -8.03 -1.00
C TYR A 140 7.90 -7.29 -1.79
N LEU A 141 6.73 -7.90 -1.99
CA LEU A 141 5.61 -7.21 -2.64
C LEU A 141 5.20 -5.95 -1.86
N TRP A 142 5.08 -6.04 -0.53
CA TRP A 142 4.73 -4.89 0.30
C TRP A 142 5.84 -3.85 0.40
N VAL A 143 7.11 -4.29 0.54
CA VAL A 143 8.27 -3.40 0.54
C VAL A 143 8.36 -2.61 -0.77
N ALA A 144 8.22 -3.29 -1.92
CA ALA A 144 8.24 -2.65 -3.24
C ALA A 144 7.03 -1.72 -3.45
N ALA A 145 5.83 -2.15 -3.06
CA ALA A 145 4.63 -1.33 -3.20
C ALA A 145 4.73 -0.01 -2.41
N LEU A 146 5.33 -0.03 -1.23
CA LEU A 146 5.37 1.12 -0.32
C LEU A 146 6.72 1.85 -0.32
N GLU A 147 7.67 1.47 -1.18
CA GLU A 147 9.02 2.03 -1.23
C GLU A 147 9.71 2.01 0.14
N ILE A 148 9.55 0.91 0.90
CA ILE A 148 10.20 0.77 2.19
C ILE A 148 11.70 0.63 1.95
N VAL A 149 12.45 1.67 2.30
CA VAL A 149 13.90 1.70 2.13
C VAL A 149 14.55 0.72 3.10
N GLU A 150 15.15 -0.33 2.57
CA GLU A 150 16.13 -1.14 3.28
C GLU A 150 17.54 -0.64 2.95
N HIS A 151 18.52 -0.92 3.82
CA HIS A 151 19.91 -0.73 3.41
C HIS A 151 20.17 -1.67 2.23
N ASP A 152 20.74 -1.16 1.14
CA ASP A 152 21.21 -1.98 0.02
C ASP A 152 22.23 -3.00 0.54
N VAL A 153 21.79 -4.22 0.86
CA VAL A 153 22.65 -5.27 1.45
C VAL A 153 23.55 -5.90 0.37
N VAL A 154 23.39 -5.51 -0.90
CA VAL A 154 24.09 -6.13 -2.03
C VAL A 154 25.61 -5.94 -1.95
N ASP A 155 26.11 -4.87 -1.31
CA ASP A 155 27.54 -4.58 -1.27
C ASP A 155 28.28 -5.05 -0.01
N ALA A 156 27.57 -5.54 1.01
CA ALA A 156 28.21 -6.06 2.24
C ALA A 156 28.65 -7.53 2.15
N SER A 157 28.24 -8.23 1.09
CA SER A 157 28.66 -9.60 0.78
C SER A 157 29.40 -9.66 -0.56
N ALA A 158 30.38 -8.77 -0.76
CA ALA A 158 31.47 -9.00 -1.70
C ALA A 158 32.35 -10.15 -1.18
N GLY A 159 31.85 -11.38 -1.29
CA GLY A 159 32.51 -12.57 -0.76
C GLY A 159 31.65 -13.82 -0.80
N ALA A 160 31.70 -14.50 -1.95
CA ALA A 160 31.41 -15.92 -2.19
C ALA A 160 29.97 -16.36 -2.55
N ALA A 161 29.90 -16.83 -3.80
CA ALA A 161 29.23 -18.04 -4.26
C ALA A 161 27.70 -18.07 -4.27
N THR A 162 27.19 -18.68 -5.35
CA THR A 162 25.84 -19.24 -5.47
C THR A 162 25.22 -19.56 -4.11
N PHE A 163 24.26 -18.74 -3.67
CA PHE A 163 23.49 -18.97 -2.46
C PHE A 163 22.83 -20.36 -2.52
N LYS A 164 23.48 -21.35 -1.93
CA LYS A 164 22.84 -22.62 -1.59
C LYS A 164 22.30 -22.45 -0.18
N MET A 165 20.99 -22.31 -0.06
CA MET A 165 20.21 -22.28 1.19
C MET A 165 20.33 -23.60 1.97
N LYS A 166 21.54 -24.10 2.23
CA LYS A 166 21.75 -25.43 2.83
C LYS A 166 21.77 -25.40 4.36
N ASP A 167 21.97 -24.22 4.96
CA ASP A 167 22.20 -24.09 6.40
C ASP A 167 21.21 -23.16 7.12
N THR A 168 20.25 -22.58 6.41
CA THR A 168 19.23 -21.71 7.00
C THR A 168 18.02 -22.52 7.43
N LYS A 169 17.61 -22.41 8.70
CA LYS A 169 16.48 -23.15 9.23
C LYS A 169 15.17 -22.41 8.93
N ALA A 170 14.04 -23.10 8.90
CA ALA A 170 12.74 -22.46 8.65
C ALA A 170 12.38 -21.37 9.67
N GLU A 171 12.84 -21.53 10.91
CA GLU A 171 12.71 -20.54 11.99
C GLU A 171 13.48 -19.24 11.74
N ASP A 172 14.41 -19.19 10.78
CA ASP A 172 15.10 -17.97 10.37
C ASP A 172 14.35 -17.20 9.25
N PHE A 173 13.27 -17.78 8.70
CA PHE A 173 12.45 -17.19 7.62
C PHE A 173 11.02 -16.84 8.04
N ILE A 174 10.57 -17.36 9.18
CA ILE A 174 9.21 -17.17 9.73
C ILE A 174 9.24 -16.05 10.76
#